data_AF-A0A3B0J412-F1
#
_entry.id   AF-A0A3B0J412-F1
#
_cell.length_a   1.000
_cell.length_b   1.000
_cell.length_c   1.000
_cell.angle_alpha   90.00
_cell.angle_beta   90.00
_cell.angle_gamma   90.00
#
_symmetry.space_group_name_H-M   'P 1'
#
loop_
_entity.id
_entity.type
_entity.pdbx_description
1 polymer ?
#
loop_
_entity_poly.entity_id
_entity_poly.type
_entity_poly.pdbx_seq_one_letter_code
_entity_poly.pdbx_strand_id
1 'polypeptide(L)'
;MDEYTKELKGLDKLYASPQKTSGKTVDAGRQRIEQLQPQTATLQAQLMENEKPLDSERKLVAFEQERTRLKGQTLNASQKSVLIHADEIRAQLQINAGLERELQLKALKQRFSDQDFEITKRTAQMQQEAQNRILQMTMPKVDYNLMLEEQRVRDDCRSRRYQFDKEVSDKTS
;
A
#
# COMPACT_ATOMS: atom_id res chain seq x y z
N MET A 1 -31.32 -5.55 -5.00
CA MET A 1 -31.56 -5.60 -3.54
C MET A 1 -31.50 -7.04 -2.97
N ASP A 2 -31.35 -8.09 -3.80
CA ASP A 2 -31.43 -9.50 -3.35
C ASP A 2 -30.10 -10.18 -2.97
N GLU A 3 -28.94 -9.56 -3.24
CA GLU A 3 -27.64 -10.15 -2.86
C GLU A 3 -27.28 -9.88 -1.40
N TYR A 4 -27.54 -8.67 -0.91
CA TYR A 4 -27.28 -8.28 0.48
C TYR A 4 -28.11 -9.10 1.49
N THR A 5 -29.35 -9.46 1.10
CA THR A 5 -30.22 -10.31 1.92
C THR A 5 -29.83 -11.79 1.89
N LYS A 6 -29.13 -12.25 0.84
CA LYS A 6 -28.54 -13.60 0.77
C LYS A 6 -27.28 -13.71 1.62
N GLU A 7 -26.42 -12.70 1.63
CA GLU A 7 -25.22 -12.65 2.48
C GLU A 7 -25.57 -12.59 3.97
N LEU A 8 -26.57 -11.79 4.35
CA LEU A 8 -27.05 -11.74 5.73
C LEU A 8 -27.66 -13.08 6.21
N LYS A 9 -28.39 -13.78 5.34
CA LYS A 9 -28.92 -15.14 5.66
C LYS A 9 -27.83 -16.20 5.77
N GLY A 10 -26.68 -16.00 5.12
CA GLY A 10 -25.50 -16.86 5.27
C GLY A 10 -24.83 -16.69 6.63
N LEU A 11 -24.75 -15.44 7.12
CA LEU A 11 -24.21 -15.12 8.44
C LEU A 11 -25.12 -15.60 9.58
N ASP A 12 -26.44 -15.50 9.43
CA ASP A 12 -27.40 -15.92 10.48
C ASP A 12 -27.38 -17.45 10.72
N LYS A 13 -27.09 -18.24 9.67
CA LYS A 13 -26.85 -19.69 9.80
C LYS A 13 -25.55 -20.05 10.52
N LEU A 14 -24.57 -19.15 10.54
CA LEU A 14 -23.27 -19.33 11.18
C LEU A 14 -23.30 -19.08 12.70
N TYR A 15 -24.36 -18.42 13.20
CA TYR A 15 -24.55 -18.10 14.63
C TYR A 15 -25.77 -18.76 15.26
N ALA A 16 -26.50 -19.61 14.54
CA ALA A 16 -27.57 -20.41 15.12
C ALA A 16 -26.97 -21.39 16.15
N SER A 17 -27.24 -21.12 17.43
CA SER A 17 -26.69 -21.86 18.58
C SER A 17 -26.75 -23.39 18.37
N PRO A 18 -25.64 -24.12 18.59
CA PRO A 18 -25.62 -25.57 18.38
C PRO A 18 -26.52 -26.27 19.40
N GLN A 19 -27.46 -27.08 18.90
CA GLN A 19 -28.13 -28.09 19.71
C GLN A 19 -27.08 -29.02 20.32
N LYS A 20 -27.21 -29.25 21.63
CA LYS A 20 -26.28 -30.05 22.45
C LYS A 20 -26.08 -31.44 21.83
N THR A 21 -24.91 -31.67 21.25
CA THR A 21 -24.38 -33.01 20.99
C THR A 21 -22.98 -33.13 21.54
N SER A 22 -22.87 -33.99 22.54
CA SER A 22 -21.68 -34.66 23.08
C SER A 22 -20.46 -34.69 22.14
N GLY A 23 -19.31 -34.26 22.66
CA GLY A 23 -17.99 -34.71 22.23
C GLY A 23 -17.28 -33.84 21.18
N LYS A 24 -16.17 -33.22 21.62
CA LYS A 24 -15.20 -32.45 20.84
C LYS A 24 -15.70 -31.08 20.36
N THR A 25 -15.40 -30.05 21.16
CA THR A 25 -15.37 -28.65 20.71
C THR A 25 -14.34 -28.53 19.59
N VAL A 26 -14.81 -28.59 18.35
CA VAL A 26 -14.01 -28.22 17.19
C VAL A 26 -13.73 -26.73 17.35
N ASP A 27 -12.45 -26.38 17.49
CA ASP A 27 -12.01 -25.00 17.61
C ASP A 27 -12.29 -24.29 16.28
N ALA A 28 -13.45 -23.63 16.22
CA ALA A 28 -13.92 -22.89 15.06
C ALA A 28 -12.91 -21.81 14.62
N GLY A 29 -12.08 -21.30 15.53
CA GLY A 29 -10.98 -20.41 15.22
C GLY A 29 -9.89 -21.12 14.41
N ARG A 30 -9.53 -22.34 14.79
CA ARG A 30 -8.52 -23.16 14.10
C ARG A 30 -8.96 -23.56 12.69
N GLN A 31 -10.22 -23.96 12.52
CA GLN A 31 -10.78 -24.22 11.19
C GLN A 31 -10.81 -22.97 10.31
N ARG A 32 -11.08 -21.80 10.90
CA ARG A 32 -11.08 -20.53 10.17
C ARG A 32 -9.68 -20.11 9.76
N ILE A 33 -8.67 -20.35 10.60
CA ILE A 33 -7.26 -20.14 10.27
C ILE A 33 -6.80 -21.09 9.15
N GLU A 34 -7.18 -22.38 9.20
CA GLU A 34 -6.87 -23.36 8.16
C GLU A 34 -7.52 -23.01 6.80
N GLN A 35 -8.68 -22.35 6.80
CA GLN A 35 -9.33 -21.87 5.56
C GLN A 35 -8.72 -20.56 5.03
N LEU A 36 -8.20 -19.70 5.92
CA LEU A 36 -7.58 -18.44 5.54
C LEU A 36 -6.13 -18.61 5.04
N GLN A 37 -5.43 -19.67 5.47
CA GLN A 37 -4.06 -19.95 5.04
C GLN A 37 -3.91 -20.14 3.51
N PRO A 38 -4.73 -20.98 2.84
CA PRO A 38 -4.71 -21.13 1.38
C PRO A 38 -5.05 -19.84 0.63
N GLN A 39 -6.02 -19.06 1.13
CA GLN A 39 -6.38 -17.77 0.52
C GLN A 39 -5.24 -16.76 0.64
N THR A 40 -4.58 -16.71 1.80
CA THR A 40 -3.42 -15.84 2.02
C THR A 40 -2.26 -16.24 1.10
N ALA A 41 -1.99 -17.54 0.95
CA ALA A 41 -0.96 -18.06 0.04
C ALA A 41 -1.28 -17.76 -1.44
N THR A 42 -2.55 -17.79 -1.83
CA THR A 42 -2.99 -17.47 -3.20
C THR A 42 -2.85 -15.97 -3.49
N LEU A 43 -3.24 -15.11 -2.55
CA LEU A 43 -3.06 -13.66 -2.66
C LEU A 43 -1.57 -13.28 -2.67
N GLN A 44 -0.75 -13.95 -1.87
CA GLN A 44 0.70 -13.79 -1.90
C GLN A 44 1.30 -14.25 -3.23
N ALA A 45 0.87 -15.39 -3.77
CA ALA A 45 1.33 -15.87 -5.08
C ALA A 45 0.95 -14.90 -6.21
N GLN A 46 -0.26 -14.34 -6.19
CA GLN A 46 -0.71 -13.33 -7.17
C GLN A 46 0.04 -12.00 -7.04
N LEU A 47 0.40 -11.60 -5.82
CA LEU A 47 1.30 -10.47 -5.57
C LEU A 47 2.72 -10.76 -6.09
N MET A 48 3.27 -11.95 -5.82
CA MET A 48 4.61 -12.37 -6.25
C MET A 48 4.74 -12.59 -7.77
N GLU A 49 3.64 -12.91 -8.47
CA GLU A 49 3.64 -13.11 -9.93
C GLU A 49 3.73 -11.77 -10.71
N ASN A 50 3.37 -10.64 -10.07
CA ASN A 50 3.42 -9.31 -10.67
C ASN A 50 4.45 -8.36 -10.04
N GLU A 51 4.91 -8.65 -8.83
CA GLU A 51 5.81 -7.79 -8.07
C GLU A 51 7.15 -8.52 -7.86
N LYS A 52 8.27 -7.88 -8.23
CA LYS A 52 9.60 -8.42 -7.94
C LYS A 52 9.68 -8.68 -6.43
N PRO A 53 10.05 -9.89 -5.98
CA PRO A 53 10.07 -10.21 -4.56
C PRO A 53 10.95 -9.20 -3.83
N LEU A 54 10.46 -8.73 -2.69
CA LEU A 54 11.13 -7.72 -1.89
C LEU A 54 12.46 -8.28 -1.37
N ASP A 55 13.45 -7.42 -1.12
CA ASP A 55 14.79 -7.88 -0.78
C ASP A 55 14.80 -8.72 0.50
N SER A 56 13.96 -8.36 1.48
CA SER A 56 13.81 -9.14 2.71
C SER A 56 13.13 -10.49 2.51
N GLU A 57 12.22 -10.63 1.55
CA GLU A 57 11.63 -11.93 1.18
C GLU A 57 12.65 -12.84 0.50
N ARG A 58 13.49 -12.29 -0.38
CA ARG A 58 14.59 -13.04 -1.01
C ARG A 58 15.58 -13.53 0.04
N LYS A 59 15.93 -12.67 0.99
CA LYS A 59 16.80 -13.02 2.13
C LYS A 59 16.17 -14.11 2.98
N LEU A 60 14.85 -14.07 3.21
CA LEU A 60 14.13 -15.11 3.93
C LEU A 60 14.22 -16.46 3.21
N VAL A 61 13.96 -16.51 1.90
CA VAL A 61 14.07 -17.74 1.11
C VAL A 61 15.51 -18.28 1.13
N ALA A 62 16.51 -17.41 0.96
CA ALA A 62 17.92 -17.80 1.02
C ALA A 62 18.29 -18.36 2.41
N PHE A 63 17.79 -17.75 3.48
CA PHE A 63 18.01 -18.20 4.85
C PHE A 63 17.39 -19.58 5.13
N GLU A 64 16.17 -19.84 4.66
CA GLU A 64 15.52 -21.15 4.79
C GLU A 64 16.27 -22.25 4.02
N GLN A 65 16.81 -21.92 2.84
CA GLN A 65 17.67 -22.83 2.08
C GLN A 65 18.98 -23.12 2.81
N GLU A 66 19.61 -22.09 3.39
CA GLU A 66 20.82 -22.25 4.21
C GLU A 66 20.55 -23.16 5.41
N ARG A 67 19.46 -22.95 6.16
CA ARG A 67 19.06 -23.81 7.28
C ARG A 67 18.89 -25.26 6.86
N THR A 68 18.32 -25.50 5.69
CA THR A 68 18.16 -26.87 5.15
C THR A 68 19.51 -27.49 4.81
N ARG A 69 20.43 -26.74 4.22
CA ARG A 69 21.79 -27.20 3.90
C ARG A 69 22.63 -27.53 5.13
N LEU A 70 22.41 -26.81 6.23
CA LEU A 70 23.10 -27.04 7.50
C LEU A 70 22.59 -28.28 8.26
N LYS A 71 21.45 -28.88 7.86
CA LYS A 71 20.97 -30.12 8.47
C LYS A 71 21.90 -31.29 8.11
N GLY A 72 22.37 -32.00 9.13
CA GLY A 72 23.24 -33.18 8.95
C GLY A 72 24.72 -32.87 8.71
N GLN A 73 25.14 -31.59 8.77
CA GLN A 73 26.54 -31.20 8.71
C GLN A 73 27.14 -30.99 10.10
N THR A 74 28.47 -31.15 10.21
CA THR A 74 29.21 -30.73 11.40
C THR A 74 29.29 -29.22 11.42
N LEU A 75 28.57 -28.60 12.36
CA LEU A 75 28.45 -27.15 12.42
C LEU A 75 29.58 -26.50 13.22
N ASN A 76 30.11 -25.41 12.70
CA ASN A 76 31.00 -24.53 13.45
C ASN A 76 30.21 -23.65 14.44
N ALA A 77 30.92 -22.94 15.33
CA ALA A 77 30.29 -22.11 16.37
C ALA A 77 29.37 -21.01 15.80
N SER A 78 29.73 -20.41 14.67
CA SER A 78 28.93 -19.38 14.00
C SER A 78 27.63 -19.96 13.44
N GLN A 79 27.70 -21.09 12.73
CA GLN A 79 26.52 -21.78 12.19
C GLN A 79 25.58 -22.26 13.30
N LYS A 80 26.11 -22.73 14.44
CA LYS A 80 25.30 -23.07 15.62
C LYS A 80 24.57 -21.85 16.19
N SER A 81 25.26 -20.72 16.30
CA SER A 81 24.65 -19.46 16.76
C SER A 81 23.51 -19.01 15.84
N VAL A 82 23.72 -19.06 14.52
CA VAL A 82 22.69 -18.72 13.53
C VAL A 82 21.47 -19.65 13.66
N LEU A 83 21.66 -20.95 13.92
CA LEU A 83 20.55 -21.87 14.16
C LEU A 83 19.82 -21.63 15.48
N ILE A 84 20.54 -21.23 16.54
CA ILE A 84 19.95 -20.86 17.83
C ILE A 84 19.02 -19.65 17.66
N HIS A 85 19.45 -18.64 16.91
CA HIS A 85 18.69 -17.41 16.66
C HIS A 85 17.78 -17.49 15.43
N ALA A 86 17.53 -18.69 14.88
CA ALA A 86 16.88 -18.81 13.59
C ALA A 86 15.43 -18.30 13.55
N ASP A 87 14.69 -18.46 14.65
CA ASP A 87 13.31 -17.97 14.75
C ASP A 87 13.27 -16.44 14.88
N GLU A 88 14.25 -15.85 15.58
CA GLU A 88 14.42 -14.39 15.67
C GLU A 88 14.79 -13.78 14.31
N ILE A 89 15.75 -14.39 13.60
CA ILE A 89 16.15 -13.96 12.25
C ILE A 89 14.96 -14.05 11.29
N ARG A 90 14.19 -15.13 11.34
CA ARG A 90 12.98 -15.30 10.52
C ARG A 90 11.96 -14.21 10.83
N ALA A 91 11.65 -13.97 12.11
CA ALA A 91 10.70 -12.94 12.53
C ALA A 91 11.15 -11.55 12.06
N GLN A 92 12.43 -11.21 12.18
CA GLN A 92 12.96 -9.94 11.73
C GLN A 92 12.87 -9.77 10.21
N LEU A 93 13.18 -10.81 9.42
CA LEU A 93 13.06 -10.76 7.97
C LEU A 93 11.60 -10.59 7.52
N GLN A 94 10.65 -11.18 8.24
CA GLN A 94 9.21 -10.98 7.98
C GLN A 94 8.76 -9.55 8.31
N ILE A 95 9.23 -8.98 9.43
CA ILE A 95 8.98 -7.57 9.78
C ILE A 95 9.54 -6.65 8.69
N ASN A 96 10.78 -6.89 8.28
CA ASN A 96 11.42 -6.07 7.25
C ASN A 96 10.68 -6.16 5.90
N ALA A 97 10.21 -7.36 5.51
CA ALA A 97 9.38 -7.50 4.32
C ALA A 97 8.04 -6.76 4.43
N GLY A 98 7.46 -6.68 5.64
CA GLY A 98 6.28 -5.83 5.92
C GLY A 98 6.59 -4.34 5.71
N LEU A 99 7.67 -3.85 6.33
CA LEU A 99 8.11 -2.46 6.21
C LEU A 99 8.48 -2.07 4.78
N GLU A 100 9.16 -2.95 4.04
CA GLU A 100 9.50 -2.69 2.64
C GLU A 100 8.24 -2.54 1.76
N ARG A 101 7.18 -3.32 2.02
CA ARG A 101 5.88 -3.14 1.33
C ARG A 101 5.21 -1.83 1.72
N GLU A 102 5.22 -1.48 3.00
CA GLU A 102 4.66 -0.19 3.46
C GLU A 102 5.38 1.00 2.80
N LEU A 103 6.70 0.95 2.68
CA LEU A 103 7.50 1.96 1.99
C LEU A 103 7.16 2.04 0.49
N GLN A 104 7.00 0.89 -0.19
CA GLN A 104 6.56 0.87 -1.59
C GLN A 104 5.16 1.48 -1.77
N LEU A 105 4.21 1.14 -0.89
CA LEU A 105 2.87 1.74 -0.90
C LEU A 105 2.89 3.24 -0.63
N LYS A 106 3.73 3.69 0.30
CA LYS A 106 3.93 5.12 0.60
C LYS A 106 4.47 5.87 -0.62
N ALA A 107 5.49 5.32 -1.27
CA ALA A 107 6.05 5.89 -2.50
C ALA A 107 5.03 5.95 -3.64
N LEU A 108 4.20 4.90 -3.78
CA LEU A 108 3.15 4.86 -4.79
C LEU A 108 2.08 5.94 -4.53
N LYS A 109 1.62 6.07 -3.28
CA LYS A 109 0.66 7.12 -2.88
C LYS A 109 1.20 8.52 -3.18
N GLN A 110 2.48 8.77 -2.89
CA GLN A 110 3.12 10.05 -3.18
C GLN A 110 3.15 10.32 -4.70
N ARG A 111 3.50 9.33 -5.53
CA ARG A 111 3.46 9.47 -6.99
C ARG A 111 2.07 9.80 -7.52
N PHE A 112 1.03 9.14 -7.02
CA PHE A 112 -0.35 9.46 -7.41
C PHE A 112 -0.74 10.88 -7.00
N SER A 113 -0.43 11.30 -5.78
CA SER A 113 -0.70 12.66 -5.34
C SER A 113 0.01 13.71 -6.20
N ASP A 114 1.25 13.45 -6.63
CA ASP A 114 2.00 14.32 -7.53
C ASP A 114 1.36 14.38 -8.93
N GLN A 115 0.94 13.23 -9.47
CA GLN A 115 0.25 13.16 -10.75
C GLN A 115 -1.10 13.89 -10.72
N ASP A 116 -1.90 13.70 -9.68
CA ASP A 116 -3.19 14.36 -9.51
C ASP A 116 -3.04 15.89 -9.45
N PHE A 117 -2.02 16.37 -8.73
CA PHE A 117 -1.71 17.80 -8.69
C PHE A 117 -1.36 18.34 -10.09
N GLU A 118 -0.46 17.66 -10.81
CA GLU A 118 -0.04 18.09 -12.15
C GLU A 118 -1.20 18.06 -13.17
N ILE A 119 -2.04 17.03 -13.14
CA ILE A 119 -3.23 16.93 -13.99
C ILE A 119 -4.21 18.07 -13.68
N THR A 120 -4.49 18.30 -12.39
CA THR A 120 -5.40 19.38 -11.95
C THR A 120 -4.86 20.74 -12.37
N LYS A 121 -3.55 20.96 -12.20
CA LYS A 121 -2.86 22.19 -12.61
C LYS A 121 -2.97 22.42 -14.12
N ARG A 122 -2.61 21.43 -14.94
CA ARG A 122 -2.71 21.52 -16.40
C ARG A 122 -4.13 21.76 -16.88
N THR A 123 -5.10 21.08 -16.27
CA THR A 123 -6.52 21.24 -16.63
C THR A 123 -7.01 22.66 -16.33
N ALA A 124 -6.67 23.20 -15.15
CA ALA A 124 -6.99 24.57 -14.79
C ALA A 124 -6.33 25.59 -15.74
N GLN A 125 -5.05 25.38 -16.07
CA GLN A 125 -4.32 26.24 -17.00
C GLN A 125 -4.97 26.25 -18.40
N MET A 126 -5.34 25.08 -18.95
CA MET A 126 -6.02 25.03 -20.24
C MET A 126 -7.37 25.78 -20.24
N GLN A 127 -8.16 25.63 -19.17
CA GLN A 127 -9.44 26.33 -19.04
C GLN A 127 -9.24 27.85 -18.95
N GLN A 128 -8.24 28.27 -18.18
CA GLN A 128 -7.86 29.66 -18.00
C GLN A 128 -7.32 30.27 -19.29
N GLU A 129 -6.45 29.57 -20.03
CA GLU A 129 -5.97 30.01 -21.34
C GLU A 129 -7.11 30.20 -22.35
N ALA A 130 -8.08 29.28 -22.36
CA ALA A 130 -9.27 29.41 -23.21
C ALA A 130 -10.09 30.66 -22.84
N GLN A 131 -10.29 30.93 -21.54
CA GLN A 131 -10.98 32.13 -21.06
C GLN A 131 -10.19 33.41 -21.39
N ASN A 132 -8.88 33.40 -21.19
CA ASN A 132 -8.00 34.53 -21.47
C ASN A 132 -8.04 34.91 -22.95
N ARG A 133 -8.10 33.93 -23.87
CA ARG A 133 -8.29 34.20 -25.31
C ARG A 133 -9.57 34.96 -25.61
N ILE A 134 -10.68 34.64 -24.92
CA ILE A 134 -11.96 35.34 -25.09
C ILE A 134 -11.85 36.76 -24.51
N LEU A 135 -11.35 36.88 -23.27
CA LEU A 135 -11.25 38.16 -22.56
C LEU A 135 -10.29 39.13 -23.25
N GLN A 136 -9.22 38.64 -23.88
CA GLN A 136 -8.29 39.48 -24.65
C GLN A 136 -9.00 40.25 -25.76
N MET A 137 -10.07 39.68 -26.34
CA MET A 137 -10.83 40.30 -27.42
C MET A 137 -11.94 41.23 -26.91
N THR A 138 -12.45 40.99 -25.70
CA THR A 138 -13.66 41.69 -25.18
C THR A 138 -13.36 42.70 -24.09
N MET A 139 -12.20 42.62 -23.43
CA MET A 139 -11.84 43.43 -22.27
C MET A 139 -10.85 44.54 -22.65
N PRO A 140 -10.92 45.73 -22.03
CA PRO A 140 -9.90 46.76 -22.17
C PRO A 140 -8.50 46.24 -21.79
N LYS A 141 -7.47 46.68 -22.53
CA LYS A 141 -6.10 46.16 -22.39
C LYS A 141 -5.51 46.32 -20.99
N VAL A 142 -5.83 47.41 -20.29
CA VAL A 142 -5.35 47.67 -18.92
C VAL A 142 -5.92 46.65 -17.93
N ASP A 143 -7.22 46.41 -18.01
CA ASP A 143 -7.91 45.44 -17.15
C ASP A 143 -7.46 44.00 -17.44
N TYR A 144 -7.25 43.68 -18.73
CA TYR A 144 -6.72 42.39 -19.14
C TYR A 144 -5.32 42.12 -18.56
N ASN A 145 -4.42 43.12 -18.61
CA ASN A 145 -3.07 42.99 -18.05
C ASN A 145 -3.09 42.83 -16.52
N LEU A 146 -3.93 43.58 -15.81
CA LEU A 146 -4.07 43.43 -14.36
C LEU A 146 -4.57 42.02 -14.00
N MET A 147 -5.57 41.53 -14.73
CA MET A 147 -6.12 40.19 -14.54
C MET A 147 -5.07 39.09 -14.78
N LEU A 148 -4.18 39.23 -15.77
CA LEU A 148 -3.06 38.31 -15.99
C LEU A 148 -2.07 38.30 -14.81
N GLU A 149 -1.74 39.46 -14.25
CA GLU A 149 -0.84 39.54 -13.09
C GLU A 149 -1.46 38.90 -11.84
N GLU A 150 -2.75 39.14 -11.57
CA GLU A 150 -3.46 38.47 -10.47
C GLU A 150 -3.49 36.95 -10.64
N GLN A 151 -3.76 36.49 -11.86
CA GLN A 151 -3.69 35.06 -12.21
C GLN A 151 -2.31 34.48 -11.92
N ARG A 152 -1.24 35.15 -12.37
CA ARG A 152 0.14 34.73 -12.11
C ARG A 152 0.45 34.61 -10.63
N VAL A 153 0.05 35.59 -9.82
CA VAL A 153 0.25 35.56 -8.36
C VAL A 153 -0.51 34.41 -7.71
N ARG A 154 -1.76 34.15 -8.13
CA ARG A 154 -2.53 33.00 -7.63
C ARG A 154 -1.84 31.67 -7.95
N ASP A 155 -1.34 31.51 -9.17
CA ASP A 155 -0.66 30.28 -9.60
C ASP A 155 0.68 30.06 -8.87
N ASP A 156 1.44 31.12 -8.62
CA ASP A 156 2.66 31.07 -7.82
C ASP A 156 2.35 30.65 -6.37
N CYS A 157 1.36 31.29 -5.74
CA CYS A 157 0.92 30.93 -4.38
C CYS A 157 0.47 29.47 -4.28
N ARG A 158 -0.32 28.99 -5.26
CA ARG A 158 -0.78 27.59 -5.29
C ARG A 158 0.39 26.63 -5.44
N SER A 159 1.35 26.95 -6.32
CA SER A 159 2.54 26.12 -6.56
C SER A 159 3.43 26.07 -5.31
N ARG A 160 3.68 27.21 -4.66
CA ARG A 160 4.47 27.29 -3.43
C ARG A 160 3.82 26.52 -2.27
N ARG A 161 2.49 26.60 -2.11
CA ARG A 161 1.80 25.86 -1.07
C ARG A 161 1.96 24.35 -1.26
N TYR A 162 1.81 23.87 -2.49
CA TYR A 162 2.02 22.46 -2.80
C TYR A 162 3.47 22.01 -2.54
N GLN A 163 4.47 22.82 -2.92
CA GLN A 163 5.87 22.50 -2.60
C GLN A 163 6.12 22.45 -1.09
N PHE A 164 5.56 23.39 -0.34
CA PHE A 164 5.66 23.41 1.11
C PHE A 164 5.01 22.18 1.75
N ASP A 165 3.80 21.81 1.32
CA ASP A 165 3.09 20.63 1.80
C ASP A 165 3.90 19.34 1.51
N LYS A 166 4.53 19.27 0.33
CA LYS A 166 5.43 18.18 -0.04
C LYS A 166 6.66 18.12 0.86
N GLU A 167 7.34 19.24 1.08
CA GLU A 167 8.50 19.32 1.98
C GLU A 167 8.16 18.93 3.43
N VAL A 168 6.98 19.32 3.91
CA VAL A 168 6.50 18.94 5.25
C VAL A 168 6.19 17.46 5.32
N SER A 169 5.53 16.91 4.30
CA SER A 169 5.23 15.48 4.21
C SER A 169 6.51 14.64 4.17
N ASP A 170 7.53 15.08 3.43
CA ASP A 170 8.82 14.37 3.34
C ASP A 170 9.60 14.42 4.66
N LYS A 171 9.49 15.50 5.44
CA LYS A 171 10.18 15.65 6.75
C LYS A 171 9.51 14.91 7.91
N THR A 172 8.21 14.62 7.80
CA THR A 172 7.41 13.94 8.84
C THR A 172 7.23 12.44 8.58
N SER A 173 7.86 11.95 7.49
CA SER A 173 7.73 10.62 6.91
C SER A 173 8.90 9.70 7.22
#